data_AF-A0A843GMB2-F1
#
_entry.id   AF-A0A843GMB2-F1
#
_cell.length_a   1.000
_cell.length_b   1.000
_cell.length_c   1.000
_cell.angle_alpha   90.00
_cell.angle_beta   90.00
_cell.angle_gamma   90.00
#
_symmetry.space_group_name_H-M   'P 1'
#
loop_
_entity.id
_entity.type
_entity.pdbx_description
1 polymer ?
#
loop_
_entity_poly.entity_id
_entity_poly.type
_entity_poly.pdbx_seq_one_letter_code
_entity_poly.pdbx_strand_id
1 'polypeptide(L)'
;MKLTEKELNEFPIGTKIYTEHGEKYMKLDNSTSEWREMKGHYWMSSRGLLNSSIKQVEIPNYIEYIQPKPILDDKEKGYLSGVIRPFRRYIYGILKRECESMSIGRAILDESGWHEVESNGCEYITLFNSRGYNIDLPFFEKGTMYKGMELDREYSLEELEL
;
A
#
# COMPACT_ATOMS: atom_id res chain seq x y z
N MET A 1 -2.00 37.83 9.18
CA MET A 1 -2.85 36.94 8.33
C MET A 1 -4.02 36.43 9.17
N LYS A 2 -5.19 36.11 8.59
CA LYS A 2 -6.30 35.46 9.33
C LYS A 2 -6.37 33.99 8.92
N LEU A 3 -6.18 33.08 9.87
CA LEU A 3 -6.35 31.63 9.72
C LEU A 3 -7.37 31.13 10.74
N THR A 4 -7.94 29.97 10.49
CA THR A 4 -8.80 29.22 11.40
C THR A 4 -8.08 28.03 12.00
N GLU A 5 -8.63 27.48 13.08
CA GLU A 5 -8.08 26.30 13.72
C GLU A 5 -8.14 25.06 12.81
N LYS A 6 -9.20 24.97 11.99
CA LYS A 6 -9.36 23.91 10.98
C LYS A 6 -8.23 23.97 9.94
N GLU A 7 -7.96 25.15 9.39
CA GLU A 7 -6.88 25.32 8.40
C GLU A 7 -5.50 24.98 9.00
N LEU A 8 -5.25 25.36 10.26
CA LEU A 8 -4.01 24.97 10.95
C LEU A 8 -3.89 23.45 11.11
N ASN A 9 -4.97 22.79 11.48
CA ASN A 9 -4.98 21.34 11.66
C ASN A 9 -4.87 20.58 10.34
N GLU A 10 -5.22 21.19 9.20
CA GLU A 10 -5.12 20.60 7.86
C GLU A 10 -3.75 20.82 7.20
N PHE A 11 -2.89 21.71 7.72
CA PHE A 11 -1.54 21.86 7.17
C PHE A 11 -0.74 20.56 7.25
N PRO A 12 0.12 20.27 6.26
CA PRO A 12 0.92 19.06 6.29
C PRO A 12 1.96 19.13 7.43
N ILE A 13 2.48 17.97 7.83
CA ILE A 13 3.65 17.86 8.72
C ILE A 13 4.79 18.73 8.16
N GLY A 14 5.73 19.18 8.99
CA GLY A 14 6.86 20.00 8.56
C GLY A 14 6.50 21.45 8.19
N THR A 15 5.22 21.82 8.14
CA THR A 15 4.78 23.22 8.02
C THR A 15 5.38 24.04 9.14
N LYS A 16 5.96 25.19 8.79
CA LYS A 16 6.54 26.14 9.73
C LYS A 16 5.69 27.39 9.82
N ILE A 17 5.49 27.87 11.05
CA ILE A 17 4.75 29.09 11.36
C ILE A 17 5.70 30.07 12.02
N TYR A 18 5.65 31.32 11.55
CA TYR A 18 6.39 32.44 12.09
C TYR A 18 5.41 33.45 12.67
N THR A 19 5.56 33.79 13.95
CA THR A 19 4.73 34.81 14.62
C THR A 19 5.33 36.20 14.41
N GLU A 20 4.52 37.26 14.57
CA GLU A 20 5.03 38.64 14.50
C GLU A 20 6.10 38.92 15.57
N HIS A 21 6.05 38.21 16.70
CA HIS A 21 7.00 38.31 17.80
C HIS A 21 8.31 37.53 17.56
N GLY A 22 8.45 36.86 16.41
CA GLY A 22 9.68 36.16 16.00
C GLY A 22 9.78 34.71 16.49
N GLU A 23 8.73 34.18 17.09
CA GLU A 23 8.65 32.77 17.49
C GLU A 23 8.46 31.89 16.24
N LYS A 24 8.94 30.65 16.34
CA LYS A 24 8.95 29.69 15.22
C LYS A 24 8.42 28.36 15.69
N TYR A 25 7.37 27.89 15.04
CA TYR A 25 6.74 26.62 15.35
C TYR A 25 6.72 25.71 14.13
N MET A 26 6.77 24.40 14.35
CA MET A 26 6.70 23.38 13.31
C MET A 26 5.68 22.31 13.67
N LYS A 27 4.92 21.85 12.67
CA LYS A 27 4.04 20.69 12.81
C LYS A 27 4.86 19.42 12.70
N LEU A 28 4.72 18.50 13.65
CA LEU A 28 5.53 17.27 13.68
C LEU A 28 4.72 16.01 13.40
N ASP A 29 3.41 16.04 13.63
CA ASP A 29 2.52 14.93 13.35
C ASP A 29 1.12 15.46 12.97
N ASN A 30 0.27 14.54 12.48
CA ASN A 30 -1.13 14.81 12.16
C ASN A 30 -2.09 14.27 13.24
N SER A 31 -1.55 13.65 14.29
CA SER A 31 -2.33 13.05 15.38
C SER A 31 -2.72 14.05 16.46
N THR A 32 -2.03 15.18 16.53
CA THR A 32 -2.21 16.22 17.54
C THR A 32 -2.51 17.57 16.87
N SER A 33 -3.30 18.40 17.55
CA SER A 33 -3.49 19.82 17.18
C SER A 33 -2.36 20.70 17.76
N GLU A 34 -1.18 20.13 17.95
CA GLU A 34 -0.05 20.74 18.64
C GLU A 34 1.13 21.02 17.70
N TRP A 35 1.86 22.07 18.04
CA TRP A 35 2.96 22.59 17.27
C TRP A 35 4.17 22.79 18.17
N ARG A 36 5.33 22.33 17.73
CA ARG A 36 6.55 22.41 18.54
C ARG A 36 7.33 23.68 18.24
N GLU A 37 7.75 24.38 19.29
CA GLU A 37 8.68 25.49 19.13
C GLU A 37 10.05 24.99 18.65
N MET A 38 10.59 25.58 17.59
CA MET A 38 11.85 25.12 16.97
C MET A 38 13.09 25.39 17.84
N LYS A 39 13.05 26.37 18.74
CA LYS A 39 14.19 26.74 19.60
C LYS A 39 14.08 26.18 21.03
N GLY A 40 13.01 25.44 21.34
CA GLY A 40 12.69 25.03 22.71
C GLY A 40 12.04 23.65 22.82
N HIS A 41 11.47 23.39 23.99
CA HIS A 41 10.71 22.19 24.31
C HIS A 41 9.22 22.47 24.55
N TYR A 42 8.76 23.68 24.18
CA TYR A 42 7.38 24.09 24.35
C TYR A 42 6.51 23.64 23.17
N TRP A 43 5.30 23.20 23.52
CA TRP A 43 4.23 22.87 22.59
C TRP A 43 3.19 23.98 22.63
N MET A 44 2.64 24.30 21.46
CA MET A 44 1.60 25.29 21.30
C MET A 44 0.43 24.63 20.58
N SER A 45 -0.78 24.77 21.12
CA SER A 45 -1.96 24.31 20.41
C SER A 45 -2.26 25.22 19.21
N SER A 46 -2.97 24.70 18.20
CA SER A 46 -3.46 25.50 17.07
C SER A 46 -4.22 26.74 17.52
N ARG A 47 -5.04 26.62 18.57
CA ARG A 47 -5.74 27.75 19.19
C ARG A 47 -4.81 28.78 19.84
N GLY A 48 -3.72 28.32 20.47
CA GLY A 48 -2.67 29.19 21.01
C GLY A 48 -1.96 29.98 19.91
N LEU A 49 -1.66 29.34 18.78
CA LEU A 49 -1.02 30.00 17.63
C LEU A 49 -1.89 31.07 16.97
N LEU A 50 -3.21 30.86 16.89
CA LEU A 50 -4.10 31.90 16.36
C LEU A 50 -4.05 33.17 17.20
N ASN A 51 -3.79 33.05 18.50
CA ASN A 51 -3.68 34.17 19.42
C ASN A 51 -2.31 34.88 19.34
N SER A 52 -1.27 34.26 18.75
CA SER A 52 0.09 34.83 18.68
C SER A 52 0.36 35.69 17.45
N SER A 53 -0.68 36.05 16.68
CA SER A 53 -0.60 36.88 15.47
C SER A 53 0.39 36.32 14.43
N ILE A 54 -0.10 35.42 13.58
CA ILE A 54 0.71 34.74 12.57
C ILE A 54 1.12 35.72 11.45
N LYS A 55 2.43 35.80 11.22
CA LYS A 55 3.07 36.62 10.19
C LYS A 55 3.21 35.86 8.87
N GLN A 56 3.77 34.65 8.93
CA GLN A 56 4.14 33.88 7.76
C GLN A 56 3.95 32.38 8.02
N VAL A 57 3.57 31.66 6.96
CA VAL A 57 3.52 30.20 6.92
C VAL A 57 4.39 29.72 5.77
N GLU A 58 5.22 28.72 6.04
CA GLU A 58 6.06 28.03 5.06
C GLU A 58 5.62 26.56 5.01
N ILE A 59 4.92 26.22 3.93
CA ILE A 59 4.48 24.85 3.68
C ILE A 59 5.66 24.11 3.04
N PRO A 60 6.12 22.98 3.61
CA PRO A 60 7.15 22.17 2.99
C PRO A 60 6.69 21.69 1.62
N ASN A 61 7.57 21.82 0.64
CA ASN A 61 7.38 21.18 -0.65
C ASN A 61 7.69 19.69 -0.48
N TYR A 62 6.70 18.93 -0.06
CA TYR A 62 6.72 17.48 -0.23
C TYR A 62 6.58 17.23 -1.72
N ILE A 63 7.70 16.98 -2.40
CA ILE A 63 7.64 16.08 -3.54
C ILE A 63 7.23 14.75 -2.92
N GLU A 64 5.93 14.49 -2.94
CA GLU A 64 5.31 13.27 -2.47
C GLU A 64 5.94 12.13 -3.28
N TYR A 65 7.03 11.55 -2.77
CA TYR A 65 7.55 10.30 -3.27
C TYR A 65 6.57 9.24 -2.78
N ILE A 66 5.38 9.21 -3.39
CA ILE A 66 4.49 8.06 -3.36
C ILE A 66 5.31 6.98 -4.06
N GLN A 67 6.07 6.20 -3.30
CA GLN A 67 6.53 4.93 -3.81
C GLN A 67 5.24 4.15 -4.08
N PRO A 68 4.90 3.89 -5.36
CA PRO A 68 3.72 3.09 -5.64
C PRO A 68 3.90 1.80 -4.85
N LYS A 69 2.87 1.44 -4.08
CA LYS A 69 2.90 0.20 -3.30
C LYS A 69 3.31 -0.93 -4.25
N PRO A 70 4.34 -1.73 -3.92
CA PRO A 70 4.82 -2.77 -4.82
C PRO A 70 3.68 -3.74 -5.12
N ILE A 71 3.66 -4.25 -6.36
CA ILE A 71 2.61 -5.16 -6.86
C ILE A 71 2.62 -6.47 -6.06
N LEU A 72 3.82 -6.94 -5.70
CA LEU A 72 4.05 -8.11 -4.87
C LEU A 72 4.49 -7.68 -3.47
N ASP A 73 4.01 -8.37 -2.44
CA ASP A 73 4.65 -8.27 -1.12
C ASP A 73 5.97 -9.07 -1.05
N ASP A 74 6.76 -8.85 0.00
CA ASP A 74 8.07 -9.50 0.15
C ASP A 74 8.00 -11.03 0.14
N LYS A 75 6.90 -11.61 0.64
CA LYS A 75 6.71 -13.07 0.72
C LYS A 75 6.37 -13.63 -0.66
N GLU A 76 5.46 -12.98 -1.38
CA GLU A 76 5.07 -13.32 -2.76
C GLU A 76 6.27 -13.19 -3.70
N LYS A 77 7.04 -12.11 -3.57
CA LYS A 77 8.27 -11.86 -4.32
C LYS A 77 9.31 -12.95 -4.05
N GLY A 78 9.52 -13.30 -2.78
CA GLY A 78 10.43 -14.37 -2.39
C GLY A 78 10.01 -15.74 -2.94
N TYR A 79 8.71 -16.05 -2.89
CA TYR A 79 8.18 -17.30 -3.45
C TYR A 79 8.37 -17.36 -4.98
N LEU A 80 7.88 -16.37 -5.72
CA LEU A 80 8.01 -16.34 -7.18
C LEU A 80 9.47 -16.33 -7.63
N SER A 81 10.32 -15.52 -6.99
CA SER A 81 11.76 -15.51 -7.28
C SER A 81 12.38 -16.89 -7.10
N GLY A 82 12.02 -17.61 -6.03
CA GLY A 82 12.49 -18.96 -5.77
C GLY A 82 12.01 -19.97 -6.82
N VAL A 83 10.72 -19.92 -7.16
CA VAL A 83 10.10 -20.81 -8.16
C VAL A 83 10.70 -20.61 -9.54
N ILE A 84 10.86 -19.36 -9.99
CA ILE A 84 11.34 -19.07 -11.35
C ILE A 84 12.87 -19.20 -11.48
N ARG A 85 13.63 -19.11 -10.38
CA ARG A 85 15.11 -19.07 -10.40
C ARG A 85 15.77 -20.08 -11.34
N PRO A 86 15.37 -21.37 -11.38
CA PRO A 86 16.05 -22.38 -12.21
C PRO A 86 15.88 -22.13 -13.72
N PHE A 87 14.82 -21.46 -14.13
CA PHE A 87 14.45 -21.26 -15.54
C PHE A 87 14.14 -19.80 -15.89
N ARG A 88 14.52 -18.86 -15.03
CA ARG A 88 14.25 -17.42 -15.12
C ARG A 88 14.54 -16.84 -16.49
N ARG A 89 15.65 -17.25 -17.12
CA ARG A 89 16.08 -16.75 -18.43
C ARG A 89 15.08 -17.00 -19.56
N TYR A 90 14.13 -17.91 -19.36
CA TYR A 90 13.13 -18.27 -20.35
C TYR A 90 11.76 -17.68 -20.04
N ILE A 91 11.56 -17.12 -18.85
CA ILE A 91 10.31 -16.51 -18.43
C ILE A 91 10.29 -15.05 -18.86
N TYR A 92 9.25 -14.64 -19.58
CA TYR A 92 9.10 -13.25 -20.04
C TYR A 92 7.87 -12.56 -19.45
N GLY A 93 6.88 -13.32 -18.96
CA GLY A 93 5.65 -12.77 -18.43
C GLY A 93 5.06 -13.63 -17.31
N ILE A 94 4.31 -12.99 -16.43
CA ILE A 94 3.57 -13.62 -15.32
C ILE A 94 2.16 -13.05 -15.32
N LEU A 95 1.16 -13.91 -15.22
CA LEU A 95 -0.24 -13.51 -15.25
C LEU A 95 -1.01 -14.23 -14.14
N LYS A 96 -1.85 -13.49 -13.42
CA LYS A 96 -2.77 -14.06 -12.43
C LYS A 96 -4.11 -14.38 -13.08
N ARG A 97 -4.60 -15.60 -12.89
CA ARG A 97 -5.89 -16.05 -13.38
C ARG A 97 -6.80 -16.46 -12.24
N GLU A 98 -8.09 -16.36 -12.50
CA GLU A 98 -9.11 -17.03 -11.74
C GLU A 98 -9.46 -18.35 -12.43
N CYS A 99 -9.77 -19.39 -11.66
CA CYS A 99 -10.36 -20.61 -12.20
C CYS A 99 -11.85 -20.35 -12.46
N GLU A 100 -12.28 -20.34 -13.72
CA GLU A 100 -13.71 -20.36 -14.05
C GLU A 100 -14.33 -21.64 -13.51
N SER A 101 -15.08 -21.51 -12.41
CA SER A 101 -16.01 -22.50 -11.90
C SER A 101 -15.51 -23.95 -11.94
N MET A 102 -14.78 -24.33 -10.89
CA MET A 102 -15.21 -25.51 -10.18
C MET A 102 -15.67 -25.02 -8.81
N SER A 103 -16.98 -24.88 -8.66
CA SER A 103 -17.65 -25.20 -7.41
C SER A 103 -17.27 -26.64 -7.05
N ILE A 104 -16.04 -26.86 -6.60
CA ILE A 104 -15.80 -27.83 -5.56
C ILE A 104 -16.42 -27.19 -4.33
N GLY A 105 -17.77 -27.22 -4.27
CA GLY A 105 -18.42 -27.28 -2.99
C GLY A 105 -17.66 -28.36 -2.23
N ARG A 106 -16.91 -27.99 -1.21
CA ARG A 106 -16.23 -28.98 -0.40
C ARG A 106 -17.38 -29.70 0.28
N ALA A 107 -17.74 -30.86 -0.24
CA ALA A 107 -18.72 -31.71 0.39
C ALA A 107 -18.05 -32.25 1.66
N ILE A 108 -18.37 -31.65 2.80
CA ILE A 108 -17.94 -32.17 4.09
C ILE A 108 -18.96 -33.23 4.47
N LEU A 109 -18.48 -34.46 4.62
CA LEU A 109 -19.24 -35.53 5.26
C LEU A 109 -18.94 -35.47 6.75
N ASP A 110 -19.95 -35.13 7.56
CA ASP A 110 -19.89 -35.26 9.01
C ASP A 110 -21.03 -36.16 9.53
N GLU A 111 -21.16 -36.25 10.86
CA GLU A 111 -22.16 -37.08 11.53
C GLU A 111 -23.61 -36.72 11.15
N SER A 112 -23.83 -35.51 10.62
CA SER A 112 -25.12 -34.98 10.21
C SER A 112 -25.38 -35.03 8.69
N GLY A 113 -24.42 -35.50 7.89
CA GLY A 113 -24.58 -35.76 6.46
C GLY A 113 -23.67 -34.94 5.55
N TRP A 114 -24.09 -34.78 4.29
CA TRP A 114 -23.36 -34.00 3.29
C TRP A 114 -23.67 -32.52 3.42
N HIS A 115 -22.65 -31.70 3.66
CA HIS A 115 -22.76 -30.24 3.65
C HIS A 115 -21.97 -29.66 2.48
N GLU A 116 -22.66 -28.92 1.63
CA GLU A 116 -22.00 -28.10 0.62
C GLU A 116 -21.40 -26.87 1.31
N VAL A 117 -20.06 -26.78 1.29
CA VAL A 117 -19.37 -25.56 1.72
C VAL A 117 -19.15 -24.68 0.50
N GLU A 118 -19.69 -23.47 0.54
CA GLU A 118 -19.43 -22.44 -0.47
C GLU A 118 -17.91 -22.23 -0.60
N SER A 119 -17.39 -22.43 -1.81
CA SER A 119 -16.00 -22.15 -2.13
C SER A 119 -15.90 -20.74 -2.69
N ASN A 120 -14.98 -19.94 -2.16
CA ASN A 120 -14.65 -18.60 -2.68
C ASN A 120 -13.94 -18.63 -4.05
N GLY A 121 -13.84 -19.80 -4.69
CA GLY A 121 -13.07 -20.02 -5.91
C GLY A 121 -11.58 -20.14 -5.64
N CYS A 122 -10.81 -20.32 -6.71
CA CYS A 122 -9.36 -20.33 -6.65
C CYS A 122 -8.74 -19.48 -7.75
N GLU A 123 -7.54 -19.00 -7.47
CA GLU A 123 -6.69 -18.26 -8.40
C GLU A 123 -5.38 -19.04 -8.62
N TYR A 124 -4.68 -18.73 -9.70
CA TYR A 124 -3.38 -19.31 -10.02
C TYR A 124 -2.51 -18.32 -10.80
N ILE A 125 -1.23 -18.65 -10.90
CA ILE A 125 -0.26 -17.91 -11.70
C ILE A 125 0.12 -18.73 -12.93
N THR A 126 0.01 -18.12 -14.11
CA THR A 126 0.60 -18.64 -15.35
C THR A 126 1.92 -17.94 -15.61
N LEU A 127 2.99 -18.71 -15.83
CA LEU A 127 4.29 -18.21 -16.28
C LEU A 127 4.39 -18.40 -17.80
N PHE A 128 4.66 -17.32 -18.51
CA PHE A 128 4.89 -17.34 -19.95
C PHE A 128 6.36 -17.62 -20.27
N ASN A 129 6.58 -18.65 -21.06
CA ASN A 129 7.91 -19.14 -21.40
C ASN A 129 8.19 -18.94 -22.90
N SER A 130 9.33 -18.33 -23.20
CA SER A 130 9.85 -18.11 -24.57
C SER A 130 10.03 -19.39 -25.39
N ARG A 131 10.01 -20.57 -24.76
CA ARG A 131 10.09 -21.89 -25.41
C ARG A 131 8.72 -22.45 -25.82
N GLY A 132 7.63 -21.69 -25.65
CA GLY A 132 6.30 -22.05 -26.17
C GLY A 132 5.45 -22.93 -25.25
N TYR A 133 5.85 -23.12 -23.98
CA TYR A 133 5.05 -23.84 -22.98
C TYR A 133 4.80 -22.96 -21.76
N ASN A 134 3.54 -22.60 -21.54
CA ASN A 134 3.14 -21.90 -20.33
C ASN A 134 3.17 -22.86 -19.15
N ILE A 135 3.50 -22.35 -17.96
CA ILE A 135 3.55 -23.13 -16.73
C ILE A 135 2.51 -22.56 -15.78
N ASP A 136 1.49 -23.35 -15.44
CA ASP A 136 0.54 -22.99 -14.41
C ASP A 136 1.06 -23.47 -13.04
N LEU A 137 1.20 -22.53 -12.11
CA LEU A 137 1.55 -22.81 -10.72
C LEU A 137 0.33 -23.35 -9.96
N PRO A 138 0.52 -24.03 -8.81
CA PRO A 138 -0.58 -24.54 -8.01
C PRO A 138 -1.63 -23.47 -7.65
N PHE A 139 -2.89 -23.91 -7.60
CA PHE A 139 -4.02 -23.06 -7.17
C PHE A 139 -3.87 -22.59 -5.72
N PHE A 140 -4.38 -21.40 -5.45
CA PHE A 140 -4.54 -20.84 -4.11
C PHE A 140 -5.95 -20.28 -3.91
N GLU A 141 -6.35 -20.11 -2.66
CA GLU A 141 -7.66 -19.54 -2.33
C GLU A 141 -7.76 -18.10 -2.85
N LYS A 142 -8.86 -17.77 -3.51
CA LYS A 142 -9.08 -16.46 -4.12
C LYS A 142 -8.88 -15.31 -3.12
N GLY A 143 -8.14 -14.28 -3.53
CA GLY A 143 -7.91 -13.08 -2.72
C GLY A 143 -6.91 -13.24 -1.57
N THR A 144 -6.25 -14.40 -1.45
CA THR A 144 -5.28 -14.65 -0.38
C THR A 144 -3.84 -14.30 -0.76
N MET A 145 -3.47 -14.40 -2.03
CA MET A 145 -2.13 -14.12 -2.56
C MET A 145 -2.18 -13.32 -3.86
N TYR A 146 -1.08 -12.65 -4.16
CA TYR A 146 -0.85 -11.78 -5.32
C TYR A 146 -1.93 -10.70 -5.41
N LYS A 147 -2.18 -10.04 -4.27
CA LYS A 147 -3.32 -9.11 -4.10
C LYS A 147 -3.15 -7.82 -4.90
N GLY A 148 -1.90 -7.42 -5.16
CA GLY A 148 -1.60 -6.25 -5.99
C GLY A 148 -1.68 -6.54 -7.49
N MET A 149 -1.78 -7.81 -7.92
CA MET A 149 -1.92 -8.16 -9.33
C MET A 149 -3.39 -8.10 -9.77
N GLU A 150 -3.63 -7.40 -10.87
CA GLU A 150 -4.87 -7.48 -11.67
C GLU A 150 -5.02 -8.86 -12.33
N LEU A 151 -6.26 -9.36 -12.39
CA LEU A 151 -6.59 -10.61 -13.10
C LEU A 151 -6.42 -10.45 -14.62
N ASP A 152 -5.91 -11.49 -15.27
CA ASP A 152 -5.67 -11.59 -16.71
C ASP A 152 -4.78 -10.49 -17.31
N ARG A 153 -4.11 -9.71 -16.47
CA ARG A 153 -3.03 -8.81 -16.87
C ARG A 153 -1.70 -9.56 -16.84
N GLU A 154 -0.99 -9.51 -17.96
CA GLU A 154 0.39 -9.97 -18.05
C GLU A 154 1.32 -8.89 -17.49
N TYR A 155 2.21 -9.30 -16.58
CA TYR A 155 3.25 -8.47 -16.00
C TYR A 155 4.62 -8.97 -16.44
N SER A 156 5.51 -8.04 -16.76
CA SER A 156 6.93 -8.32 -16.93
C SER A 156 7.60 -8.62 -15.58
N LEU A 157 8.77 -9.28 -15.63
CA LEU A 157 9.58 -9.48 -14.43
C LEU A 157 10.06 -8.16 -13.81
N GLU A 158 10.26 -7.13 -14.63
CA GLU A 158 10.68 -5.80 -14.18
C GLU A 158 9.57 -5.09 -13.41
N GLU A 159 8.32 -5.11 -13.89
CA GLU A 159 7.18 -4.55 -13.17
C GLU A 159 6.96 -5.22 -11.80
N LEU A 160 7.21 -6.53 -11.72
CA LEU A 160 7.10 -7.30 -10.47
C LEU A 160 8.38 -7.23 -9.62
N GLU A 161 9.41 -6.54 -10.09
CA GLU A 161 10.73 -6.44 -9.47
C GLU A 161 11.39 -7.81 -9.17
N LEU A 162 11.05 -8.85 -9.93
CA LEU A 162 11.55 -10.21 -9.75
C LEU A 162 12.89 -10.39 -10.44
#